data_AF-A0AAD2DSH8-F1
#
_entry.id   AF-A0AAD2DSH8-F1
#
_cell.length_a   1.000
_cell.length_b   1.000
_cell.length_c   1.000
_cell.angle_alpha   90.00
_cell.angle_beta   90.00
_cell.angle_gamma   90.00
#
_symmetry.space_group_name_H-M   'P 1'
#
loop_
_entity.id
_entity.type
_entity.pdbx_description
1 polymer ?
#
loop_
_entity_poly.entity_id
_entity_poly.type
_entity_poly.pdbx_seq_one_letter_code
_entity_poly.pdbx_strand_id
1 'polypeptide(L)'
;MKGEIKNCPKSLEEMISFSKFTLGKKKLLAMASQRTKKGDFQIRTIKKFDRKKVVACDEVYLPFAAYFCHSISSTQIYAVDLVEPETRLPVSTVIAMCHMDTSGWPANHVAFKIL
;
A
#
# COMPACT_ATOMS: atom_id res chain seq x y z
N MET A 1 12.57 -1.46 -8.40
CA MET A 1 13.57 -0.79 -7.56
C MET A 1 14.71 -1.79 -7.33
N LYS A 2 15.94 -1.32 -7.08
CA LYS A 2 17.08 -2.25 -6.89
C LYS A 2 16.79 -3.19 -5.70
N GLY A 3 16.94 -4.51 -5.90
CA GLY A 3 16.72 -5.52 -4.86
C GLY A 3 15.26 -5.87 -4.55
N GLU A 4 14.32 -5.38 -5.34
CA GLU A 4 12.89 -5.66 -5.19
C GLU A 4 12.49 -7.00 -5.82
N ILE A 5 11.79 -7.83 -5.04
CA ILE A 5 11.19 -9.07 -5.52
C ILE A 5 9.79 -8.72 -6.06
N LYS A 6 9.50 -9.14 -7.29
CA LYS A 6 8.23 -8.85 -7.98
C LYS A 6 7.58 -10.14 -8.46
N ASN A 7 6.25 -10.16 -8.48
CA ASN A 7 5.49 -11.22 -9.11
C ASN A 7 4.13 -10.70 -9.60
N CYS A 8 3.54 -11.38 -10.58
CA CYS A 8 2.21 -11.07 -11.10
C CYS A 8 1.23 -12.21 -10.80
N PRO A 9 0.80 -12.38 -9.53
CA PRO A 9 -0.17 -13.40 -9.18
C PRO A 9 -1.52 -13.18 -9.90
N LYS A 10 -2.13 -14.29 -10.32
CA LYS A 10 -3.41 -14.32 -11.03
C LYS A 10 -4.59 -14.71 -10.12
N SER A 11 -4.30 -15.02 -8.86
CA SER A 11 -5.32 -15.32 -7.85
C SER A 11 -4.93 -14.76 -6.48
N LEU A 12 -5.90 -14.71 -5.57
CA LEU A 12 -5.67 -14.30 -4.19
C LEU A 12 -4.74 -15.28 -3.45
N GLU A 13 -4.85 -16.57 -3.72
CA GLU A 13 -4.02 -17.62 -3.14
C GLU A 13 -2.55 -17.44 -3.52
N GLU A 14 -2.29 -17.17 -4.80
CA GLU A 14 -0.94 -16.87 -5.28
C GLU A 14 -0.38 -15.59 -4.66
N MET A 15 -1.21 -14.55 -4.51
CA MET A 15 -0.84 -13.30 -3.83
C MET A 15 -0.44 -13.56 -2.37
N ILE A 16 -1.23 -14.33 -1.63
CA ILE A 16 -0.96 -14.68 -0.22
C ILE A 16 0.33 -15.51 -0.13
N SER A 17 0.49 -16.50 -1.01
CA SER A 17 1.68 -17.35 -1.06
C SER A 17 2.94 -16.53 -1.31
N PHE A 18 2.92 -15.66 -2.34
CA PHE A 18 3.98 -14.73 -2.66
C PHE A 18 4.33 -13.81 -1.48
N SER A 19 3.32 -13.28 -0.81
CA SER A 19 3.50 -12.37 0.33
C SER A 19 4.15 -13.07 1.53
N LYS A 20 3.72 -14.29 1.85
CA LYS A 20 4.32 -15.12 2.91
C LYS A 20 5.78 -15.45 2.62
N PHE A 21 6.06 -15.88 1.39
CA PHE A 21 7.40 -16.20 0.93
C PHE A 21 8.33 -14.98 1.02
N THR A 22 7.92 -13.85 0.44
CA THR A 22 8.71 -12.62 0.35
C THR A 22 9.02 -11.99 1.71
N LEU A 23 8.08 -12.06 2.65
CA LEU A 23 8.23 -11.52 4.01
C LEU A 23 8.85 -12.54 4.98
N GLY A 24 8.94 -13.82 4.61
CA GLY A 24 9.38 -14.89 5.50
C GLY A 24 8.47 -15.05 6.72
N LYS A 25 7.16 -14.81 6.57
CA LYS A 25 6.17 -14.84 7.67
C LYS A 25 5.02 -15.79 7.35
N LYS A 26 4.56 -16.53 8.37
CA LYS A 26 3.39 -17.42 8.27
C LYS A 26 2.05 -16.68 8.40
N LYS A 27 2.03 -15.63 9.22
CA LYS A 27 0.87 -14.76 9.45
C LYS A 27 1.09 -13.41 8.78
N LEU A 28 0.08 -12.93 8.08
CA LEU A 28 0.09 -11.64 7.38
C LEU A 28 -0.98 -10.74 7.98
N LEU A 29 -0.72 -9.43 7.96
CA LEU A 29 -1.74 -8.41 8.15
C LEU A 29 -2.00 -7.78 6.79
N ALA A 30 -3.15 -8.06 6.20
CA ALA A 30 -3.60 -7.42 4.97
C ALA A 30 -4.27 -6.09 5.30
N MET A 31 -3.94 -5.04 4.56
CA MET A 31 -4.48 -3.71 4.73
C MET A 31 -4.81 -3.14 3.36
N ALA A 32 -5.98 -2.51 3.24
CA ALA A 32 -6.42 -1.84 2.03
C ALA A 32 -7.22 -0.59 2.41
N SER A 33 -7.04 0.49 1.67
CA SER A 33 -7.89 1.68 1.78
C SER A 33 -9.22 1.39 1.10
N GLN A 34 -10.32 1.75 1.75
CA GLN A 34 -11.61 1.78 1.06
C GLN A 34 -11.66 2.96 0.10
N ARG A 35 -12.29 2.78 -1.06
CA ARG A 35 -12.59 3.88 -1.98
C ARG A 35 -13.43 4.92 -1.25
N THR A 36 -12.82 6.06 -0.96
CA THR A 36 -13.50 7.21 -0.38
C THR A 36 -14.01 8.10 -1.51
N LYS A 37 -15.18 8.71 -1.34
CA LYS A 37 -15.66 9.72 -2.29
C LYS A 37 -14.68 10.90 -2.30
N LYS A 38 -14.58 11.62 -3.41
CA LYS A 38 -13.85 12.90 -3.42
C LYS A 38 -14.58 13.89 -2.51
N GLY A 39 -13.83 14.64 -1.71
CA GLY A 39 -14.35 15.63 -0.78
C GLY A 39 -13.23 16.16 0.12
N ASP A 40 -13.57 17.15 0.93
CA ASP A 40 -12.68 17.68 1.95
C ASP A 40 -12.75 16.80 3.19
N PHE A 41 -11.59 16.48 3.74
CA PHE A 41 -11.45 15.60 4.90
C PHE A 41 -10.45 16.17 5.89
N GLN A 42 -10.69 15.90 7.16
CA GLN A 42 -9.73 16.18 8.21
C GLN A 42 -9.15 14.88 8.77
N ILE A 43 -7.85 14.89 9.03
CA ILE A 43 -7.17 13.79 9.72
C ILE A 43 -7.57 13.82 11.19
N ARG A 44 -8.11 12.72 11.70
CA ARG A 44 -8.46 12.56 13.13
C ARG A 44 -7.33 11.89 13.90
N THR A 45 -6.86 10.74 13.43
CA THR A 45 -5.81 9.96 14.09
C THR A 45 -4.86 9.37 13.05
N ILE A 46 -3.61 9.16 13.47
CA ILE A 46 -2.58 8.50 12.68
C ILE A 46 -1.98 7.38 13.53
N LYS A 47 -2.06 6.15 13.04
CA LYS A 47 -1.44 4.97 13.66
C LYS A 47 -0.31 4.47 12.78
N LYS A 48 0.92 4.57 13.28
CA LYS A 48 2.11 4.03 12.63
C LYS A 48 2.24 2.52 12.86
N PHE A 49 2.62 1.78 11.83
CA PHE A 49 3.00 0.37 11.93
C PHE A 49 4.52 0.22 11.82
N ASP A 50 5.12 -0.48 12.78
CA ASP A 50 6.55 -0.76 12.78
C ASP A 50 6.88 -1.95 11.87
N ARG A 51 6.92 -1.70 10.56
CA ARG A 51 7.26 -2.69 9.53
C ARG A 51 8.18 -2.03 8.51
N LYS A 52 9.43 -2.50 8.42
CA LYS A 52 10.44 -1.96 7.50
C LYS A 52 10.41 -2.58 6.10
N LYS A 53 9.78 -3.75 5.96
CA LYS A 53 9.60 -4.47 4.69
C LYS A 53 8.14 -4.88 4.55
N VAL A 54 7.57 -4.61 3.39
CA VAL A 54 6.15 -4.83 3.08
C VAL A 54 6.02 -5.41 1.68
N VAL A 55 4.87 -6.00 1.37
CA VAL A 55 4.49 -6.35 0.01
C VAL A 55 3.31 -5.48 -0.36
N ALA A 56 3.46 -4.68 -1.42
CA ALA A 56 2.37 -3.95 -2.04
C ALA A 56 1.88 -4.75 -3.25
N CYS A 57 0.57 -4.74 -3.47
CA CYS A 57 -0.08 -5.42 -4.59
C CYS A 57 -1.06 -4.44 -5.23
N ASP A 58 -0.78 -4.05 -6.46
CA ASP A 58 -1.59 -3.13 -7.24
C ASP A 58 -2.48 -3.93 -8.19
N GLU A 59 -3.76 -3.57 -8.29
CA GLU A 59 -4.63 -4.13 -9.30
C GLU A 59 -4.21 -3.62 -10.69
N VAL A 60 -4.04 -4.53 -11.64
CA VAL A 60 -3.69 -4.18 -13.03
C VAL A 60 -4.91 -4.43 -13.91
N TYR A 61 -5.31 -3.41 -14.68
CA TYR A 61 -6.42 -3.51 -15.62
C TYR A 61 -6.03 -4.38 -16.83
N LEU A 62 -6.26 -5.68 -16.69
CA LEU A 62 -6.13 -6.70 -17.75
C LEU A 62 -7.48 -7.41 -17.96
N PRO A 63 -7.67 -8.13 -19.08
CA PRO A 63 -8.89 -8.92 -19.32
C PRO A 63 -9.12 -10.07 -18.33
N PHE A 64 -8.21 -10.28 -17.38
CA PHE A 64 -8.32 -11.20 -16.25
C PHE A 64 -7.80 -10.51 -14.99
N ALA A 65 -8.27 -10.95 -13.81
CA ALA A 65 -7.79 -10.42 -12.53
C ALA A 65 -6.29 -10.72 -12.37
N ALA A 66 -5.48 -9.68 -12.40
CA ALA A 66 -4.04 -9.75 -12.20
C ALA A 66 -3.62 -8.66 -11.22
N TYR A 67 -2.72 -9.03 -10.32
CA TYR A 67 -2.15 -8.09 -9.37
C TYR A 67 -0.66 -7.98 -9.63
N PHE A 68 -0.15 -6.76 -9.68
CA PHE A 68 1.28 -6.53 -9.68
C PHE A 68 1.74 -6.41 -8.22
N CYS A 69 2.40 -7.45 -7.73
CA CYS A 69 2.90 -7.49 -6.36
C CYS A 69 4.41 -7.29 -6.31
N HIS A 70 4.88 -6.49 -5.36
CA HIS A 70 6.29 -6.19 -5.22
C HIS A 70 6.71 -5.90 -3.78
N SER A 71 7.95 -6.25 -3.43
CA SER A 71 8.50 -6.07 -2.10
C SER A 71 9.13 -4.70 -1.93
N ILE A 72 8.64 -3.92 -0.97
CA ILE A 72 9.18 -2.59 -0.70
C ILE A 72 9.84 -2.57 0.66
N SER A 73 11.09 -2.09 0.69
CA SER A 73 11.88 -1.91 1.90
C SER A 73 11.94 -0.44 2.28
N SER A 74 12.44 -0.12 3.48
CA SER A 74 12.57 1.26 3.96
C SER A 74 11.27 2.05 3.84
N THR A 75 10.15 1.42 4.18
CA THR A 75 8.82 2.01 4.06
C THR A 75 8.17 2.10 5.44
N GLN A 76 7.47 3.20 5.72
CA GLN A 76 6.62 3.35 6.90
C GLN A 76 5.16 3.29 6.47
N ILE A 77 4.36 2.52 7.20
CA ILE A 77 2.92 2.41 6.95
C ILE A 77 2.16 3.15 8.05
N TYR A 78 1.11 3.86 7.66
CA TYR A 78 0.20 4.56 8.54
C TYR A 78 -1.25 4.20 8.22
N ALA A 79 -2.03 3.86 9.24
CA ALA A 79 -3.49 3.94 9.14
C ALA A 79 -3.91 5.33 9.59
N VAL A 80 -4.67 6.02 8.75
CA VAL A 80 -5.09 7.41 8.94
C VAL A 80 -6.60 7.46 8.94
N ASP A 81 -7.20 7.84 10.06
CA ASP A 81 -8.65 8.04 10.13
C ASP A 81 -9.00 9.41 9.58
N LEU A 82 -9.93 9.43 8.63
CA LEU A 82 -10.51 10.62 8.03
C LEU A 82 -11.90 10.88 8.61
N VAL A 83 -12.18 12.15 8.88
CA VAL A 83 -13.50 12.65 9.30
C VAL A 83 -13.95 13.80 8.41
N GLU A 84 -15.25 14.04 8.40
CA GLU A 84 -15.81 15.23 7.78
C GLU A 84 -15.43 16.48 8.63
N PRO A 85 -15.02 17.61 8.02
CA PRO A 85 -14.40 18.72 8.76
C PRO A 85 -15.30 19.39 9.80
N GLU A 86 -16.58 19.58 9.49
CA GLU A 86 -17.53 20.34 10.29
C GLU A 86 -18.15 19.50 11.42
N THR A 87 -18.73 18.36 11.07
CA THR A 87 -19.45 17.42 11.94
C THR A 87 -18.54 16.46 12.68
N ARG A 88 -17.27 16.30 12.22
CA ARG A 88 -16.30 15.31 12.73
C ARG A 88 -16.76 13.85 12.61
N LEU A 89 -17.79 13.58 11.81
CA LEU A 89 -18.28 12.22 11.60
C LEU A 89 -17.22 11.36 10.90
N PRO A 90 -17.02 10.09 11.30
CA PRO A 90 -16.09 9.18 10.64
C PRO A 90 -16.42 8.99 9.17
N VAL A 91 -15.43 9.17 8.30
CA VAL A 91 -15.56 8.94 6.86
C VAL A 91 -14.96 7.59 6.49
N SER A 92 -13.68 7.39 6.76
CA SER A 92 -12.96 6.16 6.43
C SER A 92 -11.62 6.10 7.15
N THR A 93 -10.97 4.93 7.11
CA THR A 93 -9.55 4.79 7.43
C THR A 93 -8.80 4.49 6.14
N VAL A 94 -7.78 5.29 5.84
CA VAL A 94 -6.90 5.10 4.68
C VAL A 94 -5.54 4.59 5.12
N ILE A 95 -4.92 3.78 4.28
CA ILE A 95 -3.57 3.27 4.45
C ILE A 95 -2.63 4.14 3.62
N ALA A 96 -1.77 4.88 4.31
CA ALA A 96 -0.73 5.69 3.68
C ALA A 96 0.63 4.98 3.80
N MET A 97 1.42 5.05 2.75
CA MET A 97 2.76 4.49 2.68
C MET A 97 3.76 5.62 2.41
N CYS A 98 4.78 5.73 3.26
CA CYS A 98 5.87 6.67 3.07
C CYS A 98 7.16 5.88 2.80
N HIS A 99 7.70 6.03 1.60
CA HIS A 99 8.97 5.42 1.21
C HIS A 99 10.11 6.33 1.68
N MET A 100 10.87 5.85 2.67
CA MET A 100 11.93 6.63 3.33
C MET A 100 13.22 6.67 2.51
N ASP A 101 13.38 5.75 1.56
CA ASP A 101 14.50 5.72 0.63
C ASP A 101 14.00 5.39 -0.78
N THR A 102 14.02 6.41 -1.64
CA THR A 102 13.67 6.28 -3.06
C THR A 102 14.87 6.46 -3.98
N SER A 103 16.10 6.50 -3.45
CA SER A 103 17.33 6.70 -4.24
C SER A 103 17.52 5.65 -5.34
N GLY A 104 17.04 4.42 -5.11
CA GLY A 104 17.07 3.32 -6.07
C GLY A 104 15.92 3.31 -7.08
N TRP A 105 15.10 4.37 -7.14
CA TRP A 105 13.96 4.48 -8.04
C TRP A 105 14.37 5.19 -9.33
N PRO A 106 13.82 4.80 -10.50
CA PRO A 106 14.03 5.55 -11.73
C PRO A 106 13.60 7.01 -11.58
N ALA A 107 14.37 7.97 -12.11
CA ALA A 107 14.02 9.39 -12.04
C ALA A 107 12.65 9.70 -12.68
N ASN A 108 12.23 8.90 -13.67
CA ASN A 108 10.95 9.01 -14.35
C ASN A 108 9.84 8.13 -13.74
N HIS A 109 10.03 7.59 -12.53
CA HIS A 109 9.06 6.72 -11.87
C HIS A 109 7.70 7.43 -11.67
N VAL A 110 6.61 6.69 -11.87
CA VAL A 110 5.23 7.23 -11.87
C VAL A 110 4.87 7.93 -10.55
N ALA A 111 5.35 7.41 -9.42
CA ALA A 111 5.12 8.03 -8.11
C ALA A 111 5.65 9.47 -8.00
N PHE A 112 6.66 9.85 -8.78
CA PHE A 112 7.18 11.23 -8.79
C PHE A 112 6.39 12.17 -9.72
N LYS A 113 5.43 11.64 -10.48
CA LYS A 113 4.60 12.41 -11.43
C LYS A 113 3.18 12.66 -10.92
N ILE A 114 2.75 11.94 -9.88
CA ILE A 114 1.39 11.96 -9.33
C ILE A 114 1.33 12.74 -7.99
N LEU A 115 2.47 13.18 -7.47
CA LEU A 115 2.53 14.06 -6.30
C LEU A 115 1.99 15.45 -6.60
#